data_AF-A0A6J7QSK4-F1
#
_entry.id   AF-A0A6J7QSK4-F1
#
_cell.length_a   1.000
_cell.length_b   1.000
_cell.length_c   1.000
_cell.angle_alpha   90.00
_cell.angle_beta   90.00
_cell.angle_gamma   90.00
#
_symmetry.space_group_name_H-M   'P 1'
#
loop_
_entity.id
_entity.type
_entity.pdbx_description
1 polymer ?
#
loop_
_entity_poly.entity_id
_entity_poly.type
_entity_poly.pdbx_seq_one_letter_code
_entity_poly.pdbx_strand_id
1 'polypeptide(L)'
;MSERNNSAWSPSSRELERRALRRKLSRKQAIIAAVSSVFVLGSLAVVLITSPGWEVVKATFFDIEYGKEVFPTVVKGLWINLQLTFFGGIAIGIIAMGLALLRTTKSPALTPFRFLATAYVDIFRGAPLILIILLVGFGVPALRLQGISSNVIVLGTIAVVLTYSAYVAEVIRSGILSIHPSQRAAARSLGLTSGQTMRFVVLPQALRRVVPPLLNDFVSLLKDTGLVSILGVTDAVRAAQINASRTFNYTPYVVAAILFLLITIPMTRYTDRAIRQRTQAQNSEGAI
;
A
#
# COMPACT_ATOMS: atom_id res chain seq x y z
N MET A 1 37.01 -28.35 -37.20
CA MET A 1 36.24 -27.61 -38.22
C MET A 1 35.15 -28.55 -38.71
N SER A 2 33.92 -28.06 -38.97
CA SER A 2 32.66 -28.81 -39.21
C SER A 2 31.92 -29.28 -37.95
N GLU A 3 30.63 -29.07 -37.69
CA GLU A 3 29.58 -28.16 -38.18
C GLU A 3 28.44 -28.31 -37.15
N ARG A 4 28.11 -27.27 -36.35
CA ARG A 4 26.89 -27.31 -35.51
C ARG A 4 25.72 -26.95 -36.40
N ASN A 5 25.03 -27.96 -36.92
CA ASN A 5 23.85 -27.82 -37.76
C ASN A 5 22.70 -27.23 -36.94
N ASN A 6 22.60 -25.91 -36.94
CA ASN A 6 21.57 -25.13 -36.28
C ASN A 6 20.31 -25.21 -37.15
N SER A 7 19.52 -26.27 -37.02
CA SER A 7 18.25 -26.40 -37.74
C SER A 7 17.34 -25.24 -37.32
N ALA A 8 17.31 -24.19 -38.14
CA ALA A 8 16.48 -23.02 -37.92
C ALA A 8 15.01 -23.47 -37.87
N TRP A 9 14.44 -23.48 -36.67
CA TRP A 9 13.02 -23.76 -36.47
C TRP A 9 12.20 -22.88 -37.42
N SER A 10 11.44 -23.50 -38.33
CA SER A 10 10.52 -22.79 -39.22
C SER A 10 9.07 -23.09 -38.79
N PRO A 11 8.24 -22.07 -38.54
CA PRO A 11 6.85 -22.29 -38.16
C PRO A 11 6.09 -22.99 -39.30
N SER A 12 5.25 -23.98 -38.94
CA SER A 12 4.35 -24.63 -39.90
C SER A 12 3.39 -23.62 -40.55
N SER A 13 2.89 -23.93 -41.75
CA SER A 13 1.89 -23.11 -42.44
C SER A 13 0.66 -22.81 -41.57
N ARG A 14 0.18 -23.82 -40.82
CA ARG A 14 -0.93 -23.67 -39.86
C ARG A 14 -0.59 -22.73 -38.69
N GLU A 15 0.66 -22.71 -38.24
CA GLU A 15 1.10 -21.77 -37.19
C GLU A 15 1.20 -20.33 -37.72
N LEU A 16 1.66 -20.16 -38.97
CA LEU A 16 1.67 -18.85 -39.65
C LEU A 16 0.24 -18.30 -39.84
N GLU A 17 -0.71 -19.14 -40.26
CA GLU A 17 -2.13 -18.78 -40.37
C GLU A 17 -2.73 -18.38 -39.02
N ARG A 18 -2.49 -19.16 -37.96
CA ARG A 18 -2.93 -18.84 -36.59
C ARG A 18 -2.35 -17.51 -36.12
N ARG A 19 -1.07 -17.24 -36.38
CA ARG A 19 -0.42 -15.96 -36.05
C ARG A 19 -1.03 -14.80 -36.82
N ALA A 20 -1.29 -14.95 -38.11
CA ALA A 20 -1.93 -13.93 -38.93
C ALA A 20 -3.36 -13.62 -38.42
N LEU A 21 -4.14 -14.66 -38.09
CA LEU A 21 -5.47 -14.52 -37.52
C LEU A 21 -5.46 -13.86 -36.13
N ARG A 22 -4.54 -14.27 -35.24
CA ARG A 22 -4.34 -13.63 -33.92
C ARG A 22 -3.94 -12.15 -34.04
N ARG A 23 -3.03 -11.81 -34.96
CA ARG A 23 -2.65 -10.41 -35.24
C ARG A 23 -3.84 -9.59 -35.75
N LYS A 24 -4.65 -10.14 -36.66
CA LYS A 24 -5.85 -9.48 -37.18
C LYS A 24 -6.89 -9.24 -36.08
N LEU A 25 -7.14 -10.24 -35.22
CA LEU A 25 -8.04 -10.12 -34.07
C LEU A 25 -7.52 -9.14 -33.02
N SER A 26 -6.24 -9.21 -32.66
CA SER A 26 -5.61 -8.28 -31.71
C SER A 26 -5.64 -6.84 -32.21
N ARG A 27 -5.37 -6.61 -33.51
CA ARG A 27 -5.50 -5.28 -34.11
C ARG A 27 -6.95 -4.78 -34.09
N LYS A 28 -7.92 -5.64 -34.43
CA LYS A 28 -9.35 -5.30 -34.34
C LYS A 28 -9.74 -4.93 -32.91
N GLN A 29 -9.33 -5.72 -31.92
CA GLN A 29 -9.59 -5.46 -30.50
C GLN A 29 -8.92 -4.17 -30.01
N ALA A 30 -7.67 -3.90 -30.41
CA ALA A 30 -6.96 -2.68 -30.07
C ALA A 30 -7.63 -1.44 -30.67
N ILE A 31 -8.11 -1.53 -31.92
CA ILE A 31 -8.89 -0.45 -32.56
C ILE A 31 -10.21 -0.24 -31.81
N ILE A 32 -10.95 -1.30 -31.52
CA ILE A 32 -12.21 -1.19 -30.74
C ILE A 32 -11.95 -0.56 -29.37
N ALA A 33 -10.89 -0.97 -28.66
CA ALA A 33 -10.50 -0.41 -27.38
C ALA A 33 -10.11 1.07 -27.47
N ALA A 34 -9.34 1.46 -28.49
CA ALA A 34 -8.97 2.85 -28.72
C ALA A 34 -10.21 3.71 -29.02
N VAL A 35 -11.07 3.26 -29.94
CA VAL A 35 -12.29 3.99 -30.33
C VAL A 35 -13.25 4.12 -29.16
N SER A 36 -13.51 3.04 -28.43
CA SER A 36 -14.38 3.08 -27.25
C SER A 36 -13.80 3.95 -26.13
N SER A 37 -12.48 3.91 -25.91
CA SER A 37 -11.83 4.77 -24.91
C SER A 37 -11.93 6.24 -25.28
N VAL A 38 -11.67 6.60 -26.55
CA VAL A 38 -11.81 7.96 -27.06
C VAL A 38 -13.26 8.42 -26.96
N PHE A 39 -14.22 7.57 -27.30
CA PHE A 39 -15.64 7.90 -27.19
C PHE A 39 -16.07 8.14 -25.73
N VAL A 40 -15.68 7.26 -24.80
CA VAL A 40 -16.02 7.40 -23.37
C VAL A 40 -15.34 8.61 -22.74
N LEU A 41 -14.03 8.77 -22.94
CA LEU A 41 -13.28 9.90 -22.38
C LEU A 41 -13.69 11.23 -23.02
N GLY A 42 -13.92 11.23 -24.33
CA GLY A 42 -14.38 12.40 -25.08
C GLY A 42 -15.78 12.82 -24.66
N SER A 43 -16.73 11.89 -24.57
CA SER A 43 -18.09 12.20 -24.09
C SER A 43 -18.09 12.73 -22.65
N LEU A 44 -17.31 12.12 -21.76
CA LEU A 44 -17.15 12.60 -20.39
C LEU A 44 -16.56 14.02 -20.35
N ALA A 45 -15.51 14.28 -21.13
CA ALA A 45 -14.90 15.60 -21.22
C ALA A 45 -15.88 16.66 -21.76
N VAL A 46 -16.66 16.32 -22.79
CA VAL A 46 -17.70 17.20 -23.34
C VAL A 46 -18.74 17.50 -22.27
N VAL A 47 -19.26 16.50 -21.57
CA VAL A 47 -20.25 16.70 -20.49
C VAL A 47 -19.70 17.60 -19.39
N LEU A 48 -18.44 17.43 -18.99
CA LEU A 48 -17.80 18.26 -17.96
C LEU A 48 -17.62 19.71 -18.41
N ILE A 49 -17.05 19.94 -19.59
CA ILE A 49 -16.71 21.29 -20.08
C ILE A 49 -17.95 22.07 -20.51
N THR A 50 -18.99 21.40 -21.00
CA THR A 50 -20.27 22.04 -21.37
C THR A 50 -21.21 22.22 -20.18
N SER A 51 -20.84 21.73 -18.99
CA SER A 51 -21.68 21.88 -17.81
C SER A 51 -21.78 23.35 -17.38
N PRO A 52 -22.95 23.82 -16.90
CA PRO A 52 -23.13 25.21 -16.47
C PRO A 52 -22.16 25.66 -15.36
N GLY A 53 -21.65 24.72 -14.56
CA GLY A 53 -20.74 24.97 -13.44
C GLY A 53 -19.26 24.91 -13.80
N TRP A 54 -18.88 24.63 -15.05
CA TRP A 54 -17.48 24.41 -15.42
C TRP A 54 -16.57 25.60 -15.09
N GLU A 55 -17.01 26.82 -15.39
CA GLU A 55 -16.21 28.02 -15.10
C GLU A 55 -15.99 28.22 -13.59
N VAL A 56 -16.99 27.90 -12.76
CA VAL A 56 -16.85 27.93 -11.30
C VAL A 56 -15.86 26.88 -10.84
N VAL A 57 -15.94 25.65 -11.36
CA VAL A 57 -14.98 24.58 -11.04
C VAL A 57 -13.57 24.97 -11.46
N LYS A 58 -13.40 25.52 -12.66
CA LYS A 58 -12.11 25.98 -13.17
C LYS A 58 -11.50 27.07 -12.28
N ALA A 59 -12.29 28.07 -11.90
CA ALA A 59 -11.84 29.16 -11.03
C ALA A 59 -11.55 28.70 -9.59
N THR A 60 -12.29 27.71 -9.08
CA THR A 60 -12.17 27.29 -7.67
C THR A 60 -11.26 26.08 -7.46
N PHE A 61 -10.98 25.23 -8.45
CA PHE A 61 -10.12 24.05 -8.31
C PHE A 61 -8.80 24.16 -9.09
N PHE A 62 -8.72 25.02 -10.09
CA PHE A 62 -7.59 25.10 -11.01
C PHE A 62 -7.00 26.52 -11.12
N ASP A 63 -6.99 27.26 -10.01
CA ASP A 63 -6.35 28.57 -9.91
C ASP A 63 -4.83 28.43 -9.76
N ILE A 64 -4.10 28.60 -10.85
CA ILE A 64 -2.65 28.38 -10.89
C ILE A 64 -1.90 29.36 -9.98
N GLU A 65 -2.36 30.59 -9.85
CA GLU A 65 -1.69 31.61 -9.05
C GLU A 65 -1.83 31.29 -7.57
N TYR A 66 -3.06 31.01 -7.13
CA TYR A 66 -3.31 30.58 -5.76
C TYR A 66 -2.61 29.25 -5.44
N GLY A 67 -2.58 28.31 -6.40
CA GLY A 67 -1.84 27.06 -6.28
C GLY A 67 -0.36 27.26 -5.98
N LYS A 68 0.30 28.23 -6.62
CA LYS A 68 1.71 28.57 -6.36
C LYS A 68 1.90 29.19 -4.98
N GLU A 69 0.97 30.04 -4.54
CA GLU A 69 1.01 30.67 -3.22
C GLU A 69 0.94 29.64 -2.10
N VAL A 70 0.02 28.68 -2.18
CA VAL A 70 -0.21 27.68 -1.12
C VAL A 70 0.77 26.52 -1.15
N PHE A 71 1.43 26.27 -2.30
CA PHE A 71 2.32 25.13 -2.51
C PHE A 71 3.34 24.91 -1.37
N PRO A 72 4.08 25.93 -0.87
CA PRO A 72 5.04 25.74 0.21
C PRO A 72 4.40 25.27 1.52
N THR A 73 3.17 25.72 1.81
CA THR A 73 2.46 25.32 3.04
C THR A 73 1.99 23.86 2.96
N VAL A 74 1.51 23.42 1.80
CA VAL A 74 1.10 22.04 1.57
C VAL A 74 2.30 21.09 1.59
N VAL A 75 3.44 21.50 1.01
CA VAL A 75 4.70 20.72 1.08
C VAL A 75 5.20 20.56 2.51
N LYS A 76 5.12 21.61 3.34
CA LYS A 76 5.45 21.51 4.78
C LYS A 76 4.53 20.52 5.50
N GLY A 77 3.24 20.55 5.18
CA GLY A 77 2.29 19.57 5.69
C GLY A 77 2.61 18.13 5.24
N LEU A 78 2.95 17.95 3.97
CA LEU A 78 3.34 16.65 3.40
C LEU A 78 4.60 16.10 4.06
N TRP A 79 5.54 16.97 4.42
CA TRP A 79 6.72 16.57 5.17
C TRP A 79 6.36 15.93 6.51
N ILE A 80 5.34 16.45 7.21
CA ILE A 80 4.81 15.82 8.42
C ILE A 80 4.22 14.45 8.09
N ASN A 81 3.38 14.33 7.05
CA ASN A 81 2.86 13.02 6.62
C ASN A 81 3.99 12.00 6.35
N LEU A 82 5.08 12.43 5.71
CA LEU A 82 6.25 11.58 5.44
C LEU A 82 7.00 11.18 6.72
N GLN A 83 7.18 12.08 7.67
CA GLN A 83 7.78 11.76 8.97
C GLN A 83 6.92 10.75 9.75
N LEU A 84 5.61 10.96 9.82
CA LEU A 84 4.66 10.03 10.44
C LEU A 84 4.72 8.66 9.77
N THR A 85 4.76 8.62 8.44
CA THR A 85 4.86 7.39 7.66
C THR A 85 6.18 6.66 7.93
N PHE A 86 7.30 7.38 8.00
CA PHE A 86 8.62 6.79 8.19
C PHE A 86 8.78 6.21 9.61
N PHE A 87 8.58 7.04 10.65
CA PHE A 87 8.73 6.60 12.04
C PHE A 87 7.63 5.62 12.44
N GLY A 88 6.40 5.87 12.02
CA GLY A 88 5.27 4.95 12.21
C GLY A 88 5.52 3.63 11.49
N GLY A 89 6.03 3.65 10.26
CA GLY A 89 6.36 2.45 9.49
C GLY A 89 7.39 1.53 10.18
N ILE A 90 8.42 2.12 10.80
CA ILE A 90 9.40 1.35 11.59
C ILE A 90 8.73 0.69 12.79
N ALA A 91 7.94 1.43 13.56
CA ALA A 91 7.22 0.91 14.71
C ALA A 91 6.21 -0.20 14.31
N ILE A 92 5.47 0.02 13.21
CA ILE A 92 4.57 -0.95 12.60
C ILE A 92 5.33 -2.24 12.28
N GLY A 93 6.48 -2.17 11.61
CA GLY A 93 7.27 -3.34 11.25
C GLY A 93 7.71 -4.17 12.46
N ILE A 94 8.17 -3.50 13.52
CA ILE A 94 8.61 -4.15 14.76
C ILE A 94 7.44 -4.82 15.48
N ILE A 95 6.35 -4.09 15.70
CA ILE A 95 5.17 -4.58 16.43
C ILE A 95 4.52 -5.72 15.62
N ALA A 96 4.35 -5.53 14.32
CA ALA A 96 3.73 -6.52 13.44
C ALA A 96 4.52 -7.83 13.38
N MET A 97 5.86 -7.75 13.32
CA MET A 97 6.72 -8.94 13.39
C MET A 97 6.50 -9.69 14.71
N GLY A 98 6.47 -8.98 15.83
CA GLY A 98 6.20 -9.55 17.15
C GLY A 98 4.83 -10.26 17.19
N LEU A 99 3.78 -9.57 16.75
CA LEU A 99 2.41 -10.12 16.69
C LEU A 99 2.32 -11.35 15.77
N ALA A 100 2.96 -11.32 14.60
CA ALA A 100 2.96 -12.43 13.66
C ALA A 100 3.68 -13.67 14.21
N LEU A 101 4.86 -13.50 14.82
CA LEU A 101 5.61 -14.59 15.45
C LEU A 101 4.85 -15.18 16.64
N LEU A 102 4.28 -14.32 17.48
CA LEU A 102 3.48 -14.74 18.62
C LEU A 102 2.22 -15.51 18.21
N ARG A 103 1.55 -15.10 17.13
CA ARG A 103 0.35 -15.80 16.61
C ARG A 103 0.68 -17.07 15.82
N THR A 104 1.91 -17.26 15.38
CA THR A 104 2.36 -18.49 14.68
C THR A 104 3.03 -19.52 15.59
N THR A 105 3.35 -19.15 16.82
CA THR A 105 3.96 -20.08 17.78
C THR A 105 3.02 -21.23 18.16
N LYS A 106 3.62 -22.39 18.42
CA LYS A 106 2.94 -23.58 18.93
C LYS A 106 3.22 -23.84 20.41
N SER A 107 4.01 -22.98 21.07
CA SER A 107 4.36 -23.15 22.49
C SER A 107 3.13 -22.97 23.38
N PRO A 108 2.76 -23.97 24.21
CA PRO A 108 1.64 -23.85 25.14
C PRO A 108 1.78 -22.69 26.14
N ALA A 109 3.01 -22.40 26.57
CA ALA A 109 3.30 -21.30 27.52
C ALA A 109 2.93 -19.90 26.97
N LEU A 110 2.87 -19.74 25.65
CA LEU A 110 2.52 -18.47 25.00
C LEU A 110 1.03 -18.36 24.65
N THR A 111 0.19 -19.31 25.10
CA THR A 111 -1.24 -19.32 24.78
C THR A 111 -1.98 -18.05 25.23
N PRO A 112 -1.79 -17.50 26.45
CA PRO A 112 -2.44 -16.25 26.86
C PRO A 112 -2.05 -15.06 25.97
N PHE A 113 -0.75 -14.94 25.67
CA PHE A 113 -0.23 -13.89 24.80
C PHE A 113 -0.75 -14.01 23.37
N ARG A 114 -0.90 -15.24 22.86
CA ARG A 114 -1.50 -15.50 21.54
C ARG A 114 -2.97 -15.07 21.50
N PHE A 115 -3.72 -15.28 22.57
CA PHE A 115 -5.09 -14.81 22.68
C PHE A 115 -5.15 -13.28 22.65
N LEU A 116 -4.32 -12.61 23.46
CA LEU A 116 -4.22 -11.13 23.46
C LEU A 116 -3.83 -10.58 22.09
N ALA A 117 -2.83 -11.19 21.43
CA ALA A 117 -2.42 -10.77 20.09
C ALA A 117 -3.51 -11.01 19.03
N THR A 118 -4.34 -12.04 19.20
CA THR A 118 -5.46 -12.30 18.30
C THR A 118 -6.57 -11.27 18.51
N ALA A 119 -6.96 -11.01 19.75
CA ALA A 119 -7.93 -9.96 20.09
C ALA A 119 -7.47 -8.58 19.59
N TYR A 120 -6.18 -8.24 19.79
CA TYR A 120 -5.57 -7.03 19.23
C TYR A 120 -5.77 -6.95 17.72
N VAL A 121 -5.38 -7.98 16.98
CA VAL A 121 -5.47 -7.96 15.52
C VAL A 121 -6.92 -7.88 15.05
N ASP A 122 -7.84 -8.60 15.70
CA ASP A 122 -9.25 -8.62 15.33
C ASP A 122 -9.92 -7.25 15.56
N ILE A 123 -9.63 -6.59 16.69
CA ILE A 123 -10.15 -5.26 17.01
C ILE A 123 -9.64 -4.21 16.02
N PHE A 124 -8.33 -4.11 15.84
CA PHE A 124 -7.73 -3.04 15.05
C PHE A 124 -7.91 -3.21 13.54
N ARG A 125 -8.17 -4.44 13.06
CA ARG A 125 -8.59 -4.67 11.66
C ARG A 125 -10.09 -4.54 11.47
N GLY A 126 -10.89 -4.80 12.50
CA GLY A 126 -12.35 -4.67 12.44
C GLY A 126 -12.85 -3.23 12.54
N ALA A 127 -12.06 -2.33 13.14
CA ALA A 127 -12.45 -0.94 13.35
C ALA A 127 -11.99 0.00 12.22
N PRO A 128 -12.80 1.02 11.84
CA PRO A 128 -12.35 2.11 10.99
C PRO A 128 -11.19 2.90 11.61
N LEU A 129 -10.12 3.15 10.84
CA LEU A 129 -8.93 3.88 11.31
C LEU A 129 -9.27 5.26 11.88
N ILE A 130 -10.19 5.99 11.26
CA ILE A 130 -10.62 7.31 11.77
C ILE A 130 -11.18 7.23 13.19
N LEU A 131 -11.93 6.18 13.52
CA LEU A 131 -12.45 5.98 14.89
C LEU A 131 -11.31 5.68 15.86
N ILE A 132 -10.32 4.89 15.46
CA ILE A 132 -9.14 4.64 16.29
C ILE A 132 -8.34 5.93 16.54
N ILE A 133 -8.17 6.78 15.52
CA ILE A 133 -7.52 8.09 15.65
C ILE A 133 -8.27 8.97 16.67
N LEU A 134 -9.60 9.05 16.58
CA LEU A 134 -10.41 9.84 17.51
C LEU A 134 -10.37 9.27 18.94
N LEU A 135 -10.51 7.96 19.09
CA LEU A 135 -10.47 7.28 20.39
C LEU A 135 -9.12 7.43 21.08
N VAL A 136 -8.01 7.31 20.34
CA VAL A 136 -6.67 7.51 20.90
C VAL A 136 -6.41 8.99 21.17
N GLY A 137 -6.73 9.86 20.22
CA GLY A 137 -6.47 11.30 20.29
C GLY A 137 -7.22 12.00 21.41
N PHE A 138 -8.46 11.59 21.71
CA PHE A 138 -9.26 12.19 22.78
C PHE A 138 -9.33 11.32 24.03
N GLY A 139 -9.37 9.99 23.89
CA GLY A 139 -9.49 9.07 25.01
C GLY A 139 -8.22 9.00 25.86
N VAL A 140 -7.03 8.97 25.25
CA VAL A 140 -5.78 8.87 26.02
C VAL A 140 -5.54 10.11 26.89
N PRO A 141 -5.65 11.36 26.38
CA PRO A 141 -5.55 12.54 27.24
C PRO A 141 -6.61 12.59 28.34
N ALA A 142 -7.83 12.09 28.09
CA ALA A 142 -8.90 12.07 29.08
C ALA A 142 -8.57 11.19 30.31
N LEU A 143 -7.68 10.20 30.17
CA LEU A 143 -7.22 9.37 31.29
C LEU A 143 -6.30 10.12 32.27
N ARG A 144 -5.78 11.30 31.90
CA ARG A 144 -4.89 12.15 32.74
C ARG A 144 -3.68 11.38 33.34
N LEU A 145 -3.15 10.42 32.57
CA LEU A 145 -2.01 9.62 32.99
C LEU A 145 -0.72 10.45 33.00
N GLN A 146 -0.01 10.45 34.12
CA GLN A 146 1.26 11.17 34.26
C GLN A 146 2.33 10.55 33.34
N GLY A 147 3.07 11.39 32.61
CA GLY A 147 4.15 10.96 31.71
C GLY A 147 3.72 10.57 30.29
N ILE A 148 2.41 10.56 29.98
CA ILE A 148 1.93 10.33 28.61
C ILE A 148 1.82 11.65 27.85
N SER A 149 2.37 11.68 26.63
CA SER A 149 2.30 12.86 25.78
C SER A 149 0.86 13.16 25.36
N SER A 150 0.45 14.42 25.52
CA SER A 150 -0.81 14.94 24.93
C SER A 150 -0.58 15.53 23.53
N ASN A 151 0.59 15.30 22.92
CA ASN A 151 0.90 15.79 21.60
C ASN A 151 0.08 15.01 20.55
N VAL A 152 -0.77 15.73 19.82
CA VAL A 152 -1.66 15.18 18.78
C VAL A 152 -0.93 14.47 17.64
N ILE A 153 0.31 14.87 17.33
CA ILE A 153 1.15 14.18 16.34
C ILE A 153 1.54 12.80 16.87
N VAL A 154 1.95 12.71 18.13
CA VAL A 154 2.34 11.45 18.77
C VAL A 154 1.12 10.53 18.90
N LEU A 155 -0.01 11.05 19.38
CA LEU A 155 -1.25 10.27 19.54
C LEU A 155 -1.80 9.79 18.19
N GLY A 156 -1.80 10.65 17.17
CA GLY A 156 -2.17 10.27 15.81
C GLY A 156 -1.25 9.18 15.23
N THR A 157 0.07 9.32 15.45
CA THR A 157 1.04 8.29 15.05
C THR A 157 0.77 6.97 15.77
N ILE A 158 0.50 6.99 17.07
CA ILE A 158 0.16 5.79 17.84
C ILE A 158 -1.09 5.12 17.27
N ALA A 159 -2.16 5.86 16.99
CA ALA A 159 -3.38 5.32 16.40
C ALA A 159 -3.14 4.62 15.06
N VAL A 160 -2.34 5.26 14.20
CA VAL A 160 -1.92 4.69 12.91
C VAL A 160 -1.09 3.43 13.11
N VAL A 161 -0.10 3.45 14.03
CA VAL A 161 0.74 2.29 14.35
C VAL A 161 -0.09 1.12 14.88
N LEU A 162 -1.03 1.38 15.78
CA LEU A 162 -1.91 0.34 16.33
C LEU A 162 -2.70 -0.36 15.23
N THR A 163 -3.30 0.44 14.34
CA THR A 163 -4.12 -0.06 13.25
C THR A 163 -3.28 -0.82 12.22
N TYR A 164 -2.24 -0.18 11.65
CA TYR A 164 -1.44 -0.77 10.58
C TYR A 164 -0.59 -1.95 11.04
N SER A 165 -0.13 -1.99 12.29
CA SER A 165 0.60 -3.16 12.78
C SER A 165 -0.27 -4.42 12.83
N ALA A 166 -1.58 -4.30 13.02
CA ALA A 166 -2.51 -5.42 12.92
C ALA A 166 -2.66 -5.95 11.49
N TYR A 167 -2.78 -5.05 10.49
CA TYR A 167 -2.82 -5.43 9.07
C TYR A 167 -1.50 -6.10 8.64
N VAL A 168 -0.37 -5.45 8.94
CA VAL A 168 0.97 -5.95 8.58
C VAL A 168 1.28 -7.28 9.29
N ALA A 169 0.84 -7.46 10.54
CA ALA A 169 1.02 -8.72 11.26
C ALA A 169 0.30 -9.87 10.55
N GLU A 170 -0.90 -9.62 10.03
CA GLU A 170 -1.66 -10.62 9.29
C GLU A 170 -1.00 -10.99 7.96
N VAL A 171 -0.46 -9.99 7.25
CA VAL A 171 0.30 -10.20 6.01
C VAL A 171 1.53 -11.09 6.29
N ILE A 172 2.33 -10.76 7.31
CA ILE A 172 3.51 -11.55 7.71
C ILE A 172 3.08 -12.96 8.14
N ARG A 173 2.03 -13.09 8.96
CA ARG A 173 1.47 -14.39 9.42
C ARG A 173 1.07 -15.27 8.24
N SER A 174 0.36 -14.70 7.26
CA SER A 174 -0.05 -15.38 6.04
C SER A 174 1.17 -15.81 5.20
N GLY A 175 2.18 -14.96 5.13
CA GLY A 175 3.49 -15.31 4.54
C GLY A 175 4.13 -16.53 5.20
N ILE A 176 4.19 -16.56 6.52
CA ILE A 176 4.75 -17.67 7.30
C ILE A 176 3.96 -18.98 7.04
N LEU A 177 2.63 -18.90 7.03
CA LEU A 177 1.76 -20.05 6.80
C LEU A 177 1.80 -20.57 5.35
N SER A 178 2.16 -19.72 4.40
CA SER A 178 2.26 -20.09 2.99
C SER A 178 3.50 -20.94 2.64
N ILE A 179 4.47 -21.04 3.55
CA ILE A 179 5.69 -21.85 3.37
C ILE A 179 5.34 -23.33 3.48
N HIS A 180 5.73 -24.11 2.46
CA HIS A 180 5.40 -25.52 2.36
C HIS A 180 5.85 -26.31 3.60
N PRO A 181 5.00 -27.18 4.19
CA PRO A 181 5.35 -27.93 5.39
C PRO A 181 6.62 -28.77 5.27
N SER A 182 6.97 -29.25 4.07
CA SER A 182 8.21 -30.00 3.82
C SER A 182 9.47 -29.21 4.15
N GLN A 183 9.49 -27.88 3.96
CA GLN A 183 10.62 -27.04 4.33
C GLN A 183 10.87 -27.07 5.83
N ARG A 184 9.78 -27.09 6.62
CA ARG A 184 9.86 -27.22 8.08
C ARG A 184 10.31 -28.63 8.47
N ALA A 185 9.76 -29.66 7.83
CA ALA A 185 10.13 -31.05 8.10
C ALA A 185 11.60 -31.35 7.76
N ALA A 186 12.09 -30.85 6.62
CA ALA A 186 13.48 -30.98 6.20
C ALA A 186 14.43 -30.29 7.19
N ALA A 187 14.12 -29.05 7.59
CA ALA A 187 14.89 -28.32 8.60
C ALA A 187 14.95 -29.07 9.95
N ARG A 188 13.83 -29.64 10.40
CA ARG A 188 13.77 -30.45 11.62
C ARG A 188 14.56 -31.75 11.49
N SER A 189 14.59 -32.37 10.30
CA SER A 189 15.37 -33.59 10.02
C SER A 189 16.88 -33.34 10.02
N LEU A 190 17.30 -32.10 9.72
CA LEU A 190 18.68 -31.63 9.86
C LEU A 190 19.05 -31.20 11.29
N GLY A 191 18.19 -31.47 12.28
CA GLY A 191 18.46 -31.20 13.70
C GLY A 191 18.13 -29.78 14.18
N LEU A 192 17.66 -28.86 13.32
CA LEU A 192 17.33 -27.50 13.74
C LEU A 192 16.12 -27.48 14.67
N THR A 193 16.20 -26.80 15.82
CA THR A 193 15.06 -26.53 16.72
C THR A 193 13.93 -25.77 16.02
N SER A 194 12.73 -25.71 16.61
CA SER A 194 11.61 -24.93 16.05
C SER A 194 11.95 -23.44 15.88
N GLY A 195 12.70 -22.86 16.83
CA GLY A 195 13.16 -21.47 16.75
C GLY A 195 14.20 -21.27 15.65
N GLN A 196 15.17 -22.17 15.53
CA GLN A 196 16.16 -22.15 14.44
C GLN A 196 15.49 -22.36 13.07
N THR A 197 14.54 -23.29 12.96
CA THR A 197 13.74 -23.51 11.74
C THR A 197 12.98 -22.24 11.35
N MET A 198 12.36 -21.56 12.33
CA MET A 198 11.67 -20.29 12.07
C MET A 198 12.66 -19.22 11.59
N ARG A 199 13.76 -19.00 12.31
CA ARG A 199 14.74 -17.93 12.03
C ARG A 199 15.50 -18.11 10.73
N PHE A 200 15.97 -19.32 10.44
CA PHE A 200 16.91 -19.56 9.34
C PHE A 200 16.25 -20.07 8.06
N VAL A 201 15.07 -20.71 8.16
CA VAL A 201 14.41 -21.33 7.01
C VAL A 201 13.10 -20.61 6.68
N VAL A 202 12.16 -20.56 7.61
CA VAL A 202 10.79 -20.10 7.33
C VAL A 202 10.71 -18.59 7.17
N LEU A 203 11.24 -17.83 8.12
CA LEU A 203 11.07 -16.37 8.17
C LEU A 203 11.73 -15.66 6.98
N PRO A 204 12.97 -15.99 6.56
CA PRO A 204 13.58 -15.36 5.39
C PRO A 204 12.79 -15.61 4.10
N GLN A 205 12.22 -16.82 3.94
CA GLN A 205 11.38 -17.16 2.79
C GLN A 205 10.03 -16.43 2.85
N ALA A 206 9.38 -16.44 4.02
CA ALA A 206 8.10 -15.77 4.24
C ALA A 206 8.20 -14.28 3.97
N LEU A 207 9.23 -13.61 4.50
CA LEU A 207 9.46 -12.18 4.29
C LEU A 207 9.63 -11.85 2.82
N ARG A 208 10.46 -12.60 2.08
CA ARG A 208 10.61 -12.41 0.62
C ARG A 208 9.29 -12.53 -0.14
N ARG A 209 8.40 -13.42 0.30
CA ARG A 209 7.09 -13.65 -0.32
C ARG A 209 6.10 -12.52 0.00
N VAL A 210 6.19 -11.90 1.17
CA VAL A 210 5.28 -10.82 1.58
C VAL A 210 5.79 -9.41 1.31
N VAL A 211 7.03 -9.21 0.86
CA VAL A 211 7.52 -7.86 0.48
C VAL A 211 6.52 -7.13 -0.44
N PRO A 212 5.96 -7.75 -1.51
CA PRO A 212 5.04 -7.02 -2.38
C PRO A 212 3.76 -6.50 -1.69
N PRO A 213 2.98 -7.29 -0.93
CA PRO A 213 1.84 -6.74 -0.18
C PRO A 213 2.27 -5.75 0.91
N LEU A 214 3.44 -5.92 1.55
CA LEU A 214 3.95 -4.95 2.52
C LEU A 214 4.23 -3.56 1.89
N LEU A 215 4.73 -3.54 0.66
CA LEU A 215 4.91 -2.28 -0.09
C LEU A 215 3.57 -1.63 -0.43
N ASN A 216 2.53 -2.44 -0.70
CA ASN A 216 1.18 -1.93 -0.91
C ASN A 216 0.61 -1.31 0.37
N ASP A 217 0.77 -1.99 1.51
CA ASP A 217 0.39 -1.45 2.83
C ASP A 217 1.15 -0.15 3.14
N PHE A 218 2.43 -0.05 2.77
CA PHE A 218 3.21 1.18 2.95
C PHE A 218 2.70 2.35 2.09
N VAL A 219 2.27 2.09 0.84
CA VAL A 219 1.61 3.10 0.00
C VAL A 219 0.27 3.54 0.61
N SER A 220 -0.49 2.60 1.17
CA SER A 220 -1.75 2.90 1.87
C SER A 220 -1.51 3.72 3.13
N LEU A 221 -0.52 3.35 3.94
CA LEU A 221 -0.09 4.06 5.14
C LEU A 221 0.18 5.53 4.85
N LEU A 222 0.96 5.82 3.78
CA LEU A 222 1.30 7.19 3.41
C LEU A 222 0.05 8.05 3.19
N LYS A 223 -0.96 7.52 2.48
CA LYS A 223 -2.23 8.23 2.22
C LYS A 223 -3.03 8.40 3.52
N ASP A 224 -3.10 7.34 4.32
CA ASP A 224 -3.92 7.30 5.53
C ASP A 224 -3.34 8.15 6.67
N THR A 225 -2.04 8.50 6.65
CA THR A 225 -1.49 9.49 7.58
C THR A 225 -2.19 10.84 7.49
N GLY A 226 -2.80 11.16 6.33
CA GLY A 226 -3.63 12.35 6.12
C GLY A 226 -4.86 12.42 7.03
N LEU A 227 -5.31 11.29 7.57
CA LEU A 227 -6.45 11.24 8.51
C LEU A 227 -6.09 11.83 9.88
N VAL A 228 -4.81 11.93 10.22
CA VAL A 228 -4.36 12.53 11.49
C VAL A 228 -4.69 14.02 11.58
N SER A 229 -4.92 14.69 10.43
CA SER A 229 -5.45 16.05 10.34
C SER A 229 -6.70 16.30 11.19
N ILE A 230 -7.53 15.27 11.44
CA ILE A 230 -8.74 15.40 12.26
C ILE A 230 -8.46 15.74 13.73
N LEU A 231 -7.25 15.42 14.22
CA LEU A 231 -6.79 15.80 15.57
C LEU A 231 -6.20 17.22 15.61
N GLY A 232 -6.26 17.97 14.50
CA GLY A 232 -5.69 19.31 14.41
C GLY A 232 -4.20 19.33 14.03
N VAL A 233 -3.62 18.21 13.62
CA VAL A 233 -2.27 18.18 13.05
C VAL A 233 -2.26 18.91 11.71
N THR A 234 -1.37 19.90 11.56
CA THR A 234 -1.24 20.68 10.31
C THR A 234 -0.42 19.93 9.26
N ASP A 235 -0.96 18.81 8.79
CA ASP A 235 -0.40 18.02 7.69
C ASP A 235 -0.81 18.58 6.31
N ALA A 236 -0.54 17.87 5.21
CA ALA A 236 -0.87 18.37 3.86
C ALA A 236 -2.39 18.58 3.67
N VAL A 237 -3.21 17.68 4.21
CA VAL A 237 -4.67 17.74 4.12
C VAL A 237 -5.21 18.92 4.90
N ARG A 238 -4.70 19.11 6.13
CA ARG A 238 -5.09 20.24 6.98
C ARG A 238 -4.59 21.57 6.43
N ALA A 239 -3.37 21.63 5.89
CA ALA A 239 -2.84 22.81 5.23
C ALA A 239 -3.70 23.21 4.02
N ALA A 240 -4.11 22.23 3.20
CA ALA A 240 -5.04 22.48 2.09
C ALA A 240 -6.39 22.99 2.59
N GLN A 241 -6.97 22.36 3.63
CA GLN A 241 -8.24 22.78 4.22
C GLN A 241 -8.18 24.21 4.79
N ILE A 242 -7.13 24.56 5.54
CA ILE A 242 -6.97 25.90 6.12
C ILE A 242 -6.93 26.97 5.02
N ASN A 243 -6.19 26.72 3.95
CA ASN A 243 -6.11 27.64 2.82
C ASN A 243 -7.46 27.74 2.10
N ALA A 244 -8.09 26.61 1.78
CA ALA A 244 -9.38 26.59 1.11
C ALA A 244 -10.49 27.29 1.90
N SER A 245 -10.51 27.14 3.23
CA SER A 245 -11.48 27.83 4.09
C SER A 245 -11.30 29.35 4.15
N ARG A 246 -10.13 29.89 3.81
CA ARG A 246 -9.87 31.35 3.84
C ARG A 246 -10.41 32.06 2.61
N THR A 247 -10.29 31.43 1.44
CA THR A 247 -10.56 32.04 0.13
C THR A 247 -11.77 31.42 -0.58
N PHE A 248 -12.35 30.35 -0.02
CA PHE A 248 -13.34 29.51 -0.69
C PHE A 248 -12.86 28.93 -2.04
N ASN A 249 -11.53 28.85 -2.22
CA ASN A 249 -10.88 28.26 -3.38
C ASN A 249 -10.31 26.88 -2.98
N TYR A 250 -10.72 25.83 -3.69
CA TYR A 250 -10.38 24.43 -3.46
C TYR A 250 -9.10 23.95 -4.16
N THR A 251 -8.41 24.81 -4.91
CA THR A 251 -7.11 24.51 -5.52
C THR A 251 -6.08 23.91 -4.54
N PRO A 252 -6.00 24.31 -3.25
CA PRO A 252 -5.07 23.69 -2.31
C PRO A 252 -5.26 22.18 -2.16
N TYR A 253 -6.49 21.66 -2.29
CA TYR A 253 -6.74 20.21 -2.29
C TYR A 253 -6.20 19.53 -3.53
N VAL A 254 -6.29 20.19 -4.70
CA VAL A 254 -5.71 19.69 -5.95
C VAL A 254 -4.18 19.66 -5.85
N VAL A 255 -3.56 20.70 -5.27
CA VAL A 255 -2.12 20.72 -5.00
C VAL A 255 -1.71 19.58 -4.07
N ALA A 256 -2.43 19.37 -2.96
CA ALA A 256 -2.17 18.25 -2.06
C ALA A 256 -2.31 16.90 -2.78
N ALA A 257 -3.38 16.70 -3.56
CA ALA A 257 -3.60 15.48 -4.33
C ALA A 257 -2.46 15.21 -5.32
N ILE A 258 -2.03 16.21 -6.09
CA ILE A 258 -0.90 16.09 -7.02
C ILE A 258 0.38 15.70 -6.27
N LEU A 259 0.67 16.33 -5.14
CA LEU A 259 1.85 16.02 -4.33
C LEU A 259 1.84 14.58 -3.80
N PHE A 260 0.70 14.11 -3.27
CA PHE A 260 0.55 12.70 -2.89
C PHE A 260 0.69 11.77 -4.10
N LEU A 261 0.15 12.11 -5.27
CA LEU A 261 0.25 11.30 -6.48
C LEU A 261 1.69 11.22 -7.02
N LEU A 262 2.44 12.32 -6.95
CA LEU A 262 3.85 12.36 -7.37
C LEU A 262 4.71 11.37 -6.56
N ILE A 263 4.33 11.07 -5.32
CA ILE A 263 5.01 10.08 -4.46
C ILE A 263 4.40 8.69 -4.64
N THR A 264 3.08 8.58 -4.56
CA THR A 264 2.37 7.29 -4.53
C THR A 264 2.37 6.57 -5.88
N ILE A 265 2.36 7.26 -7.02
CA ILE A 265 2.39 6.62 -8.35
C ILE A 265 3.72 5.88 -8.56
N PRO A 266 4.91 6.50 -8.40
CA PRO A 266 6.18 5.77 -8.50
C PRO A 266 6.26 4.56 -7.57
N MET A 267 5.82 4.72 -6.31
CA MET A 267 5.82 3.64 -5.32
C MET A 267 4.87 2.49 -5.72
N THR A 268 3.69 2.81 -6.25
CA THR A 268 2.73 1.81 -6.74
C THR A 268 3.29 1.06 -7.95
N ARG A 269 3.89 1.79 -8.91
CA ARG A 269 4.51 1.15 -10.09
C ARG A 269 5.67 0.24 -9.72
N TYR A 270 6.46 0.62 -8.72
CA TYR A 270 7.51 -0.23 -8.15
C TYR A 270 6.90 -1.49 -7.49
N THR A 271 5.86 -1.31 -6.68
CA THR A 271 5.13 -2.41 -6.03
C THR A 271 4.58 -3.40 -7.06
N ASP A 272 3.91 -2.92 -8.11
CA ASP A 272 3.38 -3.74 -9.19
C ASP A 272 4.48 -4.52 -9.93
N ARG A 273 5.64 -3.89 -10.13
CA ARG A 273 6.80 -4.55 -10.73
C ARG A 273 7.31 -5.68 -9.82
N ALA A 274 7.41 -5.43 -8.52
CA ALA A 274 7.82 -6.44 -7.54
C ALA A 274 6.82 -7.61 -7.48
N ILE A 275 5.51 -7.34 -7.52
CA ILE A 275 4.47 -8.38 -7.61
C ILE A 275 4.67 -9.22 -8.87
N ARG A 276 4.76 -8.58 -10.06
CA ARG A 276 4.92 -9.29 -11.34
C ARG A 276 6.13 -10.20 -11.36
N GLN A 277 7.28 -9.74 -10.85
CA GLN A 277 8.50 -10.55 -10.77
C GLN A 277 8.32 -11.77 -9.88
N ARG A 278 7.60 -11.65 -8.76
CA ARG A 278 7.32 -12.77 -7.85
C ARG A 278 6.34 -13.78 -8.46
N THR A 279 5.29 -13.32 -9.12
CA THR A 279 4.33 -14.20 -9.81
C THR A 279 5.01 -14.98 -10.93
N GLN A 280 5.89 -14.34 -11.71
CA GLN A 280 6.66 -15.01 -12.75
C GLN A 280 7.59 -16.10 -12.17
N ALA A 281 8.29 -15.81 -11.07
CA ALA A 281 9.15 -16.78 -10.39
C ALA A 281 8.36 -17.99 -9.87
N GLN A 282 7.16 -17.77 -9.30
CA GLN A 282 6.28 -18.86 -8.85
C GLN A 282 5.78 -19.72 -10.00
N ASN A 283 5.39 -19.10 -11.12
CA ASN A 283 4.91 -19.83 -12.29
C ASN A 283 6.03 -20.66 -12.97
N SER A 284 7.29 -20.22 -12.89
CA SER A 284 8.43 -21.02 -13.36
C SER A 284 8.77 -22.20 -12.45
N GLU A 285 8.52 -22.09 -11.14
CA GLU A 285 8.75 -23.18 -10.18
C GLU A 285 7.66 -24.26 -10.24
N GLY A 286 6.43 -23.92 -10.64
CA GLY A 286 5.33 -24.87 -10.84
C GLY A 286 5.28 -25.54 -12.22
N ALA A 287 6.24 -25.26 -13.09
CA ALA A 287 6.30 -25.79 -14.47
C ALA A 287 7.32 -26.92 -14.65
N ILE A 288 7.78 -27.55 -13.56
CA ILE A 288 8.70 -28.70 -13.55
C ILE A 288 7.97 -29.92 -13.00
#